data_AF-A0A7C5JTJ4-F1
#
_entry.id   AF-A0A7C5JTJ4-F1
#
_cell.length_a   1.000
_cell.length_b   1.000
_cell.length_c   1.000
_cell.angle_alpha   90.00
_cell.angle_beta   90.00
_cell.angle_gamma   90.00
#
_symmetry.space_group_name_H-M   'P 1'
#
loop_
_entity.id
_entity.type
_entity.pdbx_description
1 polymer ?
#
loop_
_entity_poly.entity_id
_entity_poly.type
_entity_poly.pdbx_seq_one_letter_code
_entity_poly.pdbx_strand_id
1 'polypeptide(L)'
;MKKIFIFVVLCLILSAVFADDVPVAGRLWLYGNVSLGLSKSVSWLTIVGTRYEFSRAKTEEQAREFYFNEFFTGPMYLTKVAGFKVILPVLYYYMGFPMKSPDKYTYSHNIEFSPVLIYR
;
A
#
# COMPACT_ATOMS: atom_id res chain seq x y z
N MET A 1 27.81 -23.60 -35.73
CA MET A 1 27.63 -23.85 -34.27
C MET A 1 28.52 -22.95 -33.40
N LYS A 2 29.86 -22.92 -33.57
CA LYS A 2 30.76 -22.07 -32.76
C LYS A 2 30.40 -20.58 -32.74
N LYS A 3 29.99 -20.01 -33.89
CA LYS A 3 29.60 -18.58 -33.99
C LYS A 3 28.32 -18.24 -33.21
N ILE A 4 27.35 -19.16 -33.17
CA ILE A 4 26.10 -19.00 -32.41
C ILE A 4 26.40 -19.11 -30.91
N PHE A 5 27.26 -20.04 -30.51
CA PHE A 5 27.69 -20.17 -29.12
C PHE A 5 28.41 -18.91 -28.62
N ILE A 6 29.32 -18.35 -29.41
CA ILE A 6 30.00 -17.09 -29.07
C ILE A 6 28.99 -15.93 -28.94
N PHE A 7 28.02 -15.84 -29.85
CA PHE A 7 26.99 -14.81 -29.80
C PHE A 7 26.11 -14.93 -28.54
N VAL A 8 25.70 -16.16 -28.18
CA VAL A 8 24.93 -16.41 -26.95
C VAL A 8 25.73 -16.05 -25.70
N VAL A 9 27.02 -16.42 -25.65
CA VAL A 9 27.90 -16.05 -24.53
C VAL A 9 28.10 -14.55 -24.44
N LEU A 10 28.26 -13.85 -25.57
CA LEU A 10 28.40 -12.39 -25.58
C LEU A 10 27.13 -11.70 -25.06
N CYS A 11 25.95 -12.17 -25.48
CA CYS A 11 24.68 -11.66 -25.00
C CYS A 11 24.51 -11.88 -23.49
N LEU A 12 24.92 -13.04 -22.96
CA LEU A 12 24.88 -13.34 -21.53
C LEU A 12 25.81 -12.45 -20.70
N ILE A 13 27.02 -12.18 -21.21
CA ILE A 13 27.99 -11.29 -20.55
C ILE A 13 27.47 -9.84 -20.55
N LEU A 14 26.90 -9.37 -21.66
CA LEU A 14 26.33 -8.02 -21.75
C LEU A 14 25.11 -7.82 -20.85
N SER A 15 24.31 -8.87 -20.61
CA SER A 15 23.20 -8.82 -19.64
C SER A 15 23.63 -8.82 -18.16
N ALA A 16 24.90 -9.16 -17.86
CA ALA A 16 25.40 -9.25 -16.49
C ALA A 16 26.15 -8.00 -16.01
N VAL A 17 26.49 -7.06 -16.90
CA VAL A 17 27.46 -5.98 -16.58
C VAL A 17 26.81 -4.69 -16.02
N PHE A 18 25.48 -4.56 -16.01
CA PHE A 18 24.81 -3.37 -15.47
C PHE A 18 23.54 -3.65 -14.67
N ALA A 19 23.55 -4.69 -13.84
CA ALA A 19 22.66 -4.71 -12.68
C ALA A 19 23.37 -3.97 -11.55
N ASP A 20 23.36 -2.63 -11.61
CA ASP A 20 23.57 -1.85 -10.40
C ASP A 20 22.51 -2.34 -9.40
N ASP A 21 22.92 -2.70 -8.18
CA ASP A 21 21.99 -3.00 -7.10
C ASP A 21 21.16 -1.75 -6.86
N VAL A 22 20.01 -1.64 -7.54
CA VAL A 22 19.02 -0.62 -7.23
C VAL A 22 18.72 -0.83 -5.75
N PRO A 23 18.97 0.15 -4.87
CA PRO A 23 18.69 -0.02 -3.46
C PRO A 23 17.20 -0.26 -3.30
N VAL A 24 16.81 -1.54 -3.18
CA VAL A 24 15.42 -1.93 -3.02
C VAL A 24 15.03 -1.52 -1.61
N ALA A 25 14.35 -0.38 -1.50
CA ALA A 25 13.72 0.04 -0.27
C ALA A 25 12.75 -1.06 0.19
N GLY A 26 12.89 -1.51 1.43
CA GLY A 26 11.93 -2.42 2.05
C GLY A 26 10.67 -1.65 2.39
N ARG A 27 9.50 -2.24 2.12
CA ARG A 27 8.22 -1.68 2.52
C ARG A 27 7.44 -2.71 3.32
N LEU A 28 6.88 -2.28 4.45
CA LEU A 28 5.97 -3.06 5.27
C LEU A 28 4.68 -2.27 5.44
N TRP A 29 3.56 -2.94 5.23
CA TRP A 29 2.24 -2.40 5.53
C TRP A 29 1.53 -3.35 6.49
N LEU A 30 1.09 -2.82 7.62
CA LEU A 30 0.32 -3.56 8.61
C LEU A 30 -1.03 -2.88 8.76
N TYR A 31 -2.10 -3.65 8.58
CA TYR A 31 -3.47 -3.17 8.74
C TYR A 31 -4.21 -4.05 9.73
N GLY A 32 -4.93 -3.41 10.66
CA GLY A 32 -5.93 -4.04 11.50
C GLY A 32 -7.28 -3.41 11.23
N ASN A 33 -8.33 -4.21 11.15
CA ASN A 33 -9.68 -3.69 10.94
C ASN A 33 -10.67 -4.29 11.93
N VAL A 34 -11.66 -3.49 12.31
CA VAL A 34 -12.81 -3.91 13.12
C VAL A 34 -14.08 -3.42 12.44
N SER A 35 -15.09 -4.28 12.38
CA SER A 35 -16.39 -3.94 11.82
C SER A 35 -17.49 -4.19 12.85
N LEU A 36 -18.32 -3.18 13.07
CA LEU A 36 -19.50 -3.25 13.93
C LEU A 36 -20.75 -3.34 13.06
N GLY A 37 -21.51 -4.43 13.17
CA GLY A 37 -22.81 -4.54 12.50
C GLY A 37 -23.85 -3.65 13.19
N LEU A 38 -24.39 -2.66 12.47
CA LEU A 38 -25.42 -1.76 12.99
C LEU A 38 -26.82 -2.22 12.60
N SER A 39 -26.97 -2.80 11.40
CA SER A 39 -28.21 -3.36 10.89
C SER A 39 -27.94 -4.44 9.83
N LYS A 40 -29.00 -4.96 9.19
CA LYS A 40 -28.87 -5.91 8.06
C LYS A 40 -28.22 -5.30 6.82
N SER A 41 -28.25 -3.97 6.68
CA SER A 41 -27.78 -3.24 5.49
C SER A 41 -26.71 -2.19 5.79
N VAL A 42 -26.34 -2.01 7.06
CA VAL A 42 -25.35 -1.02 7.48
C VAL A 42 -24.40 -1.63 8.51
N SER A 43 -23.11 -1.44 8.31
CA SER A 43 -22.08 -1.66 9.34
C SER A 43 -21.18 -0.44 9.44
N TRP A 44 -20.43 -0.34 10.53
CA TRP A 44 -19.38 0.65 10.71
C TRP A 44 -18.03 -0.03 10.63
N LEU A 45 -17.14 0.46 9.77
CA LEU A 45 -15.78 -0.08 9.61
C LEU A 45 -14.78 0.92 10.18
N THR A 46 -13.82 0.40 10.93
CA THR A 46 -12.60 1.13 11.31
C THR A 46 -11.39 0.31 10.89
N ILE A 47 -10.46 0.95 10.18
CA ILE A 47 -9.17 0.38 9.79
C ILE A 47 -8.08 1.26 10.40
N VAL A 48 -7.15 0.63 11.10
CA VAL A 48 -5.89 1.25 11.53
C VAL A 48 -4.77 0.66 10.69
N GLY A 49 -3.90 1.51 10.19
CA GLY A 49 -2.79 1.12 9.35
C GLY A 49 -1.50 1.75 9.81
N THR A 50 -0.41 1.01 9.64
CA THR A 50 0.93 1.58 9.64
C THR A 50 1.67 1.16 8.39
N ARG A 51 2.32 2.14 7.76
CA ARG A 51 3.25 1.91 6.65
C ARG A 51 4.64 2.28 7.08
N TYR A 52 5.57 1.42 6.74
CA TYR A 52 6.96 1.58 7.09
C TYR A 52 7.80 1.35 5.84
N GLU A 53 8.52 2.38 5.40
CA GLU A 53 9.49 2.27 4.31
C GLU A 53 10.89 2.50 4.87
N PHE A 54 11.79 1.55 4.65
CA PHE A 54 13.16 1.59 5.14
C PHE A 54 14.14 1.43 3.99
N SER A 55 15.15 2.29 4.01
CA SER A 55 16.28 2.19 3.08
C SER A 55 17.23 1.10 3.55
N ARG A 56 17.74 0.26 2.64
CA ARG A 56 18.91 -0.60 2.92
C ARG A 56 20.23 0.21 2.92
N ALA A 57 20.20 1.41 3.48
CA ALA A 57 21.37 2.28 3.47
C ALA A 57 22.47 1.75 4.39
N LYS A 58 23.72 2.07 4.03
CA LYS A 58 24.91 1.63 4.78
C LYS A 58 25.18 2.46 6.04
N THR A 59 24.48 3.59 6.23
CA THR A 59 24.65 4.50 7.38
C THR A 59 23.32 4.82 8.04
N GLU A 60 23.30 4.98 9.37
CA GLU A 60 22.08 5.30 10.15
C GLU A 60 21.37 6.56 9.67
N GLU A 61 22.12 7.57 9.23
CA GLU A 61 21.56 8.84 8.74
C GLU A 61 20.79 8.68 7.42
N GLN A 62 21.14 7.69 6.60
CA GLN A 62 20.48 7.33 5.35
C GLN A 62 19.40 6.24 5.53
N ALA A 63 19.45 5.50 6.63
CA ALA A 63 18.46 4.48 6.99
C ALA A 63 17.14 5.08 7.50
N ARG A 64 17.05 6.42 7.59
CA ARG A 64 15.87 7.17 8.06
C ARG A 64 14.58 6.56 7.53
N GLU A 65 13.82 6.07 8.49
CA GLU A 65 12.65 5.23 8.33
C GLU A 65 11.43 6.13 8.05
N PHE A 66 10.69 5.88 6.98
CA PHE A 66 9.45 6.60 6.68
C PHE A 66 8.28 5.86 7.29
N TYR A 67 7.70 6.46 8.32
CA TYR A 67 6.57 5.92 9.05
C TYR A 67 5.29 6.71 8.77
N PHE A 68 4.27 6.04 8.21
CA PHE A 68 2.94 6.61 8.00
C PHE A 68 1.95 5.94 8.93
N ASN A 69 1.15 6.75 9.60
CA ASN A 69 -0.02 6.29 10.33
C ASN A 69 -1.27 6.55 9.50
N GLU A 70 -2.13 5.54 9.45
CA GLU A 70 -3.37 5.59 8.72
C GLU A 70 -4.53 5.24 9.63
N PHE A 71 -5.62 5.98 9.45
CA PHE A 71 -6.87 5.72 10.13
C PHE A 71 -8.00 5.93 9.13
N PHE A 72 -8.81 4.89 8.95
CA PHE A 72 -10.01 4.94 8.13
C PHE A 72 -11.20 4.61 9.04
N THR A 73 -12.27 5.37 8.96
CA THR A 73 -13.49 5.03 9.68
C THR A 73 -14.73 5.53 8.97
N GLY A 74 -15.81 4.76 9.01
CA GLY A 74 -17.07 5.21 8.47
C GLY A 74 -18.07 4.08 8.19
N PRO A 75 -19.28 4.44 7.73
CA PRO A 75 -20.30 3.47 7.42
C PRO A 75 -19.98 2.69 6.14
N MET A 76 -20.41 1.43 6.13
CA MET A 76 -20.50 0.58 4.95
C MET A 76 -21.97 0.23 4.72
N TYR A 77 -22.48 0.58 3.54
CA TYR A 77 -23.84 0.22 3.14
C TYR A 77 -23.82 -1.04 2.27
N LEU A 78 -24.74 -1.95 2.53
CA LEU A 78 -24.91 -3.18 1.79
C LEU A 78 -26.28 -3.18 1.13
N THR A 79 -26.31 -3.32 -0.19
CA THR A 79 -27.55 -3.44 -0.96
C THR A 79 -27.43 -4.53 -2.04
N LYS A 80 -28.56 -4.89 -2.65
CA LYS A 80 -28.62 -5.79 -3.79
C LYS A 80 -29.35 -5.09 -4.93
N VAL A 81 -28.72 -5.05 -6.10
CA VAL A 81 -29.28 -4.40 -7.30
C VAL A 81 -29.01 -5.29 -8.50
N ALA A 82 -30.05 -5.64 -9.26
CA ALA A 82 -29.94 -6.39 -10.53
C ALA A 82 -29.05 -7.66 -10.44
N GLY A 83 -29.16 -8.42 -9.34
CA GLY A 83 -28.36 -9.64 -9.11
C GLY A 83 -26.98 -9.40 -8.49
N PHE A 84 -26.49 -8.16 -8.45
CA PHE A 84 -25.24 -7.81 -7.78
C PHE A 84 -25.45 -7.56 -6.29
N LYS A 85 -24.51 -8.02 -5.47
CA LYS A 85 -24.32 -7.49 -4.11
C LYS A 85 -23.43 -6.26 -4.21
N VAL A 86 -23.92 -5.13 -3.75
CA VAL A 86 -23.20 -3.86 -3.73
C VAL A 86 -22.78 -3.56 -2.30
N ILE A 87 -21.49 -3.28 -2.11
CA ILE A 87 -20.91 -2.80 -0.85
C ILE A 87 -20.41 -1.39 -1.10
N LEU A 88 -20.90 -0.43 -0.33
CA LEU A 88 -20.63 1.00 -0.48
C LEU A 88 -19.99 1.52 0.81
N PRO A 89 -18.67 1.42 0.96
CA PRO A 89 -17.95 2.07 2.05
C PRO A 89 -17.85 3.58 1.78
N VAL A 90 -18.19 4.37 2.79
CA VAL A 90 -17.93 5.81 2.85
C VAL A 90 -17.01 6.03 4.04
N LEU A 91 -15.71 6.15 3.80
CA LEU A 91 -14.71 6.18 4.86
C LEU A 91 -14.10 7.57 4.95
N TYR A 92 -14.11 8.14 6.14
CA TYR A 92 -13.19 9.21 6.46
C TYR A 92 -11.79 8.61 6.60
N TYR A 93 -10.84 9.18 5.87
CA TYR A 93 -9.46 8.73 5.79
C TYR A 93 -8.52 9.82 6.30
N TYR A 94 -7.72 9.46 7.29
CA TYR A 94 -6.72 10.30 7.93
C TYR A 94 -5.34 9.65 7.81
N MET A 95 -4.37 10.39 7.25
CA MET A 95 -3.00 9.92 7.07
C MET A 95 -2.00 10.95 7.57
N GLY A 96 -1.03 10.50 8.38
CA GLY A 96 0.12 11.29 8.79
C GLY A 96 1.35 11.01 7.93
N PHE A 97 1.94 12.06 7.38
CA PHE A 97 3.17 12.04 6.57
C PHE A 97 4.33 12.60 7.39
N PRO A 98 5.40 11.82 7.64
CA PRO A 98 6.55 12.31 8.39
C PRO A 98 7.34 13.30 7.52
N MET A 99 7.83 14.37 8.15
CA MET A 99 8.71 15.36 7.51
C MET A 99 10.19 15.04 7.80
N LYS A 100 11.13 15.74 7.13
CA LYS A 100 12.58 15.58 7.35
C LYS A 100 13.05 15.87 8.80
N SER A 101 12.22 16.57 9.58
CA SER A 101 12.46 16.80 11.01
C SER A 101 11.85 15.66 11.81
N PRO A 102 12.58 15.08 12.78
CA PRO A 102 11.99 14.20 13.78
C PRO A 102 10.76 14.86 14.40
N ASP A 103 9.73 14.06 14.67
CA ASP A 103 8.48 14.44 15.35
C ASP A 103 7.61 15.47 14.62
N LYS A 104 7.89 15.81 13.36
CA LYS A 104 7.02 16.66 12.55
C LYS A 104 6.24 15.83 11.53
N TYR A 105 4.91 16.00 11.56
CA TYR A 105 3.99 15.37 10.64
C TYR A 105 3.16 16.41 9.91
N THR A 106 2.88 16.14 8.64
CA THR A 106 1.78 16.78 7.90
C THR A 106 0.63 15.79 7.81
N TYR A 107 -0.59 16.26 7.95
CA TYR A 107 -1.77 15.39 7.93
C TYR A 107 -2.62 15.63 6.70
N SER A 108 -3.13 14.54 6.12
CA SER A 108 -4.12 14.57 5.04
C SER A 108 -5.44 14.01 5.55
N HIS A 109 -6.53 14.65 5.15
CA HIS A 109 -7.89 14.34 5.53
C HIS A 109 -8.72 14.20 4.26
N ASN A 110 -9.30 13.04 4.05
CA ASN A 110 -10.08 12.76 2.84
C ASN A 110 -11.36 11.99 3.20
N ILE A 111 -12.31 12.00 2.26
CA ILE A 111 -13.44 11.07 2.26
C ILE A 111 -13.20 10.13 1.09
N GLU A 112 -13.05 8.84 1.37
CA GLU A 112 -12.89 7.78 0.39
C GLU A 112 -14.23 7.10 0.12
N PHE A 113 -14.51 6.91 -1.17
CA PHE A 113 -15.66 6.17 -1.66
C PHE A 113 -15.18 5.09 -2.62
N SER A 114 -15.29 3.81 -2.21
CA SER A 114 -14.75 2.67 -2.96
C SER A 114 -15.81 1.57 -3.13
N PRO A 115 -16.75 1.74 -4.08
CA PRO A 115 -17.84 0.81 -4.28
C PRO A 115 -17.34 -0.55 -4.78
N VAL A 116 -17.80 -1.64 -4.14
CA VAL A 116 -17.49 -3.02 -4.55
C VAL A 116 -18.77 -3.69 -5.06
N LEU A 117 -18.71 -4.19 -6.29
CA LEU A 117 -19.78 -4.96 -6.91
C LEU A 117 -19.36 -6.43 -6.96
N ILE A 118 -20.16 -7.30 -6.35
CA ILE A 118 -19.94 -8.74 -6.37
C ILE A 118 -21.10 -9.38 -7.14
N TYR A 119 -20.78 -9.91 -8.31
CA TYR A 119 -21.67 -10.77 -9.09
C TYR A 119 -21.56 -12.22 -8.60
N ARG A 120 -22.67 -12.95 -8.61
CA ARG A 120 -22.69 -14.39 -8.39
C ARG A 120 -23.07 -15.10 -9.67
#